data_AF-A0A8J4PN38-F1
#
_entry.id   AF-A0A8J4PN38-F1
#
_cell.length_a   1.000
_cell.length_b   1.000
_cell.length_c   1.000
_cell.angle_alpha   90.00
_cell.angle_beta   90.00
_cell.angle_gamma   90.00
#
_symmetry.space_group_name_H-M   'P 1'
#
loop_
_entity.id
_entity.type
_entity.pdbx_description
1 polymer ?
#
loop_
_entity_poly.entity_id
_entity_poly.type
_entity_poly.pdbx_seq_one_letter_code
_entity_poly.pdbx_strand_id
1 'polypeptide(L)'
;MKFIILSLFIILSLSLMINGQTTSSQSPATVTPTSTFESYFQNSNLQVQMTIVSPTGEVLYGKNQLTLYYSDFVNGNSLPLVSSVAETCNKNKTQPFDASSAKVSFNDRNGIIVKKSGIVTYNPVWYTSGFQFQLIKNGNIYYAFSNGYLFTFVFNTTTGVTGSACK
;
A
#
# COMPACT_ATOMS: atom_id res chain seq x y z
N MET A 1 -46.16 52.01 3.71
CA MET A 1 -45.36 52.56 4.82
C MET A 1 -45.95 52.04 6.13
N LYS A 2 -45.25 51.13 6.84
CA LYS A 2 -45.31 50.81 8.29
C LYS A 2 -44.95 49.34 8.60
N PHE A 3 -43.77 49.20 9.26
CA PHE A 3 -43.34 48.24 10.32
C PHE A 3 -43.48 46.73 10.06
N ILE A 4 -42.41 45.91 9.90
CA ILE A 4 -41.31 45.55 10.83
C ILE A 4 -41.78 45.45 12.29
N ILE A 5 -42.02 44.22 12.76
CA ILE A 5 -41.67 43.61 14.06
C ILE A 5 -42.43 42.28 14.13
N LEU A 6 -41.75 41.15 13.92
CA LEU A 6 -42.04 39.89 14.64
C LEU A 6 -40.91 38.86 14.44
N SER A 7 -39.69 39.24 14.86
CA SER A 7 -38.64 38.29 15.22
C SER A 7 -38.66 38.10 16.73
N LEU A 8 -39.32 37.05 17.22
CA LEU A 8 -39.06 36.33 18.48
C LEU A 8 -40.24 35.35 18.69
N PHE A 9 -39.96 34.14 19.16
CA PHE A 9 -40.90 33.02 19.41
C PHE A 9 -41.10 31.98 18.28
N ILE A 10 -40.01 31.51 17.66
CA ILE A 10 -39.90 30.09 17.26
C ILE A 10 -38.52 29.57 17.73
N ILE A 11 -38.31 29.68 19.03
CA ILE A 11 -37.38 28.83 19.78
C ILE A 11 -38.29 28.11 20.76
N LEU A 12 -38.10 26.81 20.91
CA LEU A 12 -38.73 25.92 21.91
C LEU A 12 -39.91 25.05 21.42
N SER A 13 -39.63 24.07 20.56
CA SER A 13 -40.17 22.69 20.70
C SER A 13 -39.85 21.82 19.47
N LEU A 14 -38.68 21.18 19.45
CA LEU A 14 -38.51 19.78 19.03
C LEU A 14 -37.05 19.36 19.20
N SER A 15 -36.67 19.13 20.45
CA SER A 15 -35.48 18.36 20.79
C SER A 15 -35.88 16.90 21.03
N LEU A 16 -34.96 16.02 20.66
CA LEU A 16 -34.89 14.58 20.98
C LEU A 16 -35.79 13.64 20.18
N MET A 17 -35.29 13.23 19.01
CA MET A 17 -35.00 11.80 18.72
C MET A 17 -33.83 11.71 17.74
N ILE A 18 -32.62 12.06 18.22
CA ILE A 18 -31.39 11.53 17.61
C ILE A 18 -31.29 10.12 18.17
N ASN A 19 -31.66 9.13 17.37
CA ASN A 19 -31.26 7.75 17.61
C ASN A 19 -29.73 7.73 17.59
N GLY A 20 -29.15 7.83 18.78
CA GLY A 20 -27.76 7.51 19.03
C GLY A 20 -27.56 6.02 18.75
N GLN A 21 -27.44 5.66 17.47
CA GLN A 21 -26.46 4.65 17.10
C GLN A 21 -25.11 5.28 17.42
N THR A 22 -24.69 5.10 18.66
CA THR A 22 -23.28 4.99 18.98
C THR A 22 -22.76 3.86 18.09
N THR A 23 -22.33 4.19 16.89
CA THR A 23 -21.32 3.40 16.20
C THR A 23 -20.18 3.38 17.20
N SER A 24 -20.07 2.29 17.95
CA SER A 24 -18.88 2.01 18.73
C SER A 24 -17.74 2.25 17.76
N SER A 25 -16.98 3.32 18.00
CA SER A 25 -15.64 3.45 17.49
C SER A 25 -14.91 2.26 18.10
N GLN A 26 -15.05 1.09 17.45
CA GLN A 26 -14.12 0.01 17.62
C GLN A 26 -12.80 0.66 17.25
N SER A 27 -12.06 1.05 18.29
CA SER A 27 -10.64 1.32 18.16
C SER A 27 -10.12 0.16 17.32
N PRO A 28 -9.59 0.41 16.12
CA PRO A 28 -9.15 -0.66 15.25
C PRO A 28 -8.27 -1.54 16.11
N ALA A 29 -8.69 -2.81 16.26
CA ALA A 29 -8.07 -3.76 17.15
C ALA A 29 -6.56 -3.54 17.06
N THR A 30 -5.89 -3.25 18.18
CA THR A 30 -4.46 -3.02 18.20
C THR A 30 -3.81 -4.31 17.72
N VAL A 31 -3.58 -4.41 16.41
CA VAL A 31 -2.93 -5.53 15.77
C VAL A 31 -1.52 -5.46 16.31
N THR A 32 -1.28 -6.26 17.34
CA THR A 32 0.05 -6.40 17.90
C THR A 32 0.91 -6.93 16.75
N PRO A 33 1.98 -6.23 16.32
CA PRO A 33 2.79 -6.65 15.19
C PRO A 33 3.53 -7.95 15.54
N THR A 34 2.85 -9.09 15.42
CA THR A 34 3.36 -10.41 15.79
C THR A 34 3.97 -11.13 14.60
N SER A 35 4.19 -10.44 13.48
CA SER A 35 4.83 -11.04 12.33
C SER A 35 6.35 -10.92 12.48
N THR A 36 6.98 -11.96 13.00
CA THR A 36 8.42 -12.16 12.94
C THR A 36 8.85 -12.22 11.47
N PHE A 37 9.11 -11.05 10.88
CA PHE A 37 9.70 -10.90 9.55
C PHE A 37 11.17 -11.36 9.54
N GLU A 38 11.74 -11.54 10.74
CA GLU A 38 13.09 -12.00 11.02
C GLU A 38 13.49 -13.29 10.30
N SER A 39 12.57 -14.24 10.07
CA SER A 39 12.90 -15.50 9.38
C SER A 39 13.41 -15.29 7.96
N TYR A 40 13.02 -14.19 7.29
CA TYR A 40 13.50 -13.88 5.95
C TYR A 40 14.97 -13.43 5.93
N PHE A 41 15.48 -12.88 7.03
CA PHE A 41 16.85 -12.35 7.15
C PHE A 41 17.94 -13.42 7.30
N GLN A 42 17.56 -14.69 7.29
CA GLN A 42 18.52 -15.80 7.15
C GLN A 42 19.07 -15.91 5.71
N ASN A 43 18.45 -15.21 4.74
CA ASN A 43 18.84 -15.24 3.33
C ASN A 43 19.50 -13.91 2.92
N SER A 44 20.44 -13.97 1.98
CA SER A 44 21.07 -12.78 1.39
C SER A 44 20.18 -12.07 0.37
N ASN A 45 19.20 -12.78 -0.21
CA ASN A 45 18.28 -12.27 -1.20
C ASN A 45 16.85 -12.67 -0.87
N LEU A 46 15.91 -11.78 -1.15
CA LEU A 46 14.49 -11.97 -0.89
C LEU A 46 13.68 -11.56 -2.12
N GLN A 47 12.97 -12.51 -2.72
CA GLN A 47 12.04 -12.19 -3.80
C GLN A 47 10.81 -11.51 -3.20
N VAL A 48 10.39 -10.40 -3.79
CA VAL A 48 9.21 -9.65 -3.39
C VAL A 48 8.29 -9.44 -4.58
N GLN A 49 7.01 -9.74 -4.40
CA GLN A 49 5.94 -9.27 -5.27
C GLN A 49 5.20 -8.19 -4.50
N MET A 50 5.01 -7.03 -5.13
CA MET A 50 4.41 -5.88 -4.51
C MET A 50 3.22 -5.41 -5.33
N THR A 51 2.11 -5.15 -4.64
CA THR A 51 0.95 -4.47 -5.22
C THR A 51 0.64 -3.24 -4.38
N ILE A 52 0.49 -2.10 -5.04
CA ILE A 52 0.12 -0.82 -4.42
C ILE A 52 -1.23 -0.42 -5.01
N VAL A 53 -2.19 -0.07 -4.16
CA VAL A 53 -3.46 0.51 -4.58
C VAL A 53 -3.47 1.97 -4.16
N SER A 54 -3.60 2.87 -5.12
CA SER A 54 -3.67 4.31 -4.88
C SER A 54 -5.05 4.74 -4.38
N PRO A 55 -5.19 5.97 -3.83
CA PRO A 55 -6.49 6.53 -3.45
C PRO A 55 -7.48 6.65 -4.61
N THR A 56 -7.01 6.69 -5.86
CA THR A 56 -7.87 6.76 -7.05
C THR A 56 -8.28 5.38 -7.59
N GLY A 57 -7.82 4.30 -6.95
CA GLY A 57 -8.07 2.92 -7.39
C GLY A 57 -7.10 2.42 -8.46
N GLU A 58 -6.08 3.20 -8.84
CA GLU A 58 -4.98 2.72 -9.67
C GLU A 58 -4.21 1.64 -8.93
N VAL A 59 -3.93 0.54 -9.61
CA VAL A 59 -3.13 -0.56 -9.08
C VAL A 59 -1.76 -0.54 -9.75
N LEU A 60 -0.71 -0.45 -8.95
CA LEU A 60 0.67 -0.63 -9.37
C LEU A 60 1.13 -2.03 -8.96
N TYR A 61 1.78 -2.73 -9.87
CA TYR A 61 2.25 -4.08 -9.63
C TYR A 61 3.71 -4.23 -10.06
N GLY A 62 4.51 -4.93 -9.26
CA GLY A 62 5.86 -5.30 -9.67
C GLY A 62 6.43 -6.45 -8.88
N LYS A 63 7.49 -7.03 -9.43
CA LYS A 63 8.28 -8.08 -8.78
C LYS A 63 9.74 -7.70 -8.81
N ASN A 64 10.46 -7.98 -7.74
CA ASN A 64 11.89 -7.68 -7.64
C ASN A 64 12.58 -8.55 -6.61
N GLN A 65 13.89 -8.43 -6.53
CA GLN A 65 14.72 -9.00 -5.50
C GLN A 65 15.22 -7.89 -4.58
N LEU A 66 14.99 -8.05 -3.28
CA LEU A 66 15.66 -7.27 -2.25
C LEU A 66 16.93 -8.00 -1.84
N THR A 67 18.01 -7.24 -1.62
CA THR A 67 19.29 -7.78 -1.17
C THR A 67 19.54 -7.34 0.26
N LEU A 68 20.03 -8.25 1.09
CA LEU A 68 20.41 -7.94 2.46
C LEU A 68 21.67 -7.06 2.42
N TYR A 69 21.54 -5.84 2.91
CA TYR A 69 22.63 -4.88 3.05
C TYR A 69 22.78 -4.51 4.53
N TYR A 70 23.88 -4.96 5.14
CA TYR A 70 24.06 -4.97 6.59
C TYR A 70 22.92 -5.70 7.32
N SER A 71 22.01 -4.98 7.96
CA SER A 71 20.91 -5.54 8.75
C SER A 71 19.55 -5.48 8.06
N ASP A 72 19.47 -4.80 6.91
CA ASP A 72 18.20 -4.40 6.29
C ASP A 72 18.14 -4.92 4.85
N PHE A 73 16.95 -5.30 4.39
CA PHE A 73 16.73 -5.59 2.97
C PHE A 73 16.54 -4.29 2.21
N VAL A 74 17.30 -4.11 1.13
CA VAL A 74 17.21 -2.93 0.26
C VAL A 74 16.98 -3.33 -1.19
N ASN A 75 16.50 -2.43 -2.05
CA ASN A 75 16.47 -2.74 -3.48
C ASN A 75 17.90 -2.77 -4.04
N GLY A 76 18.34 -3.94 -4.52
CA GLY A 76 19.62 -4.06 -5.21
C GLY A 76 19.63 -3.36 -6.57
N ASN A 77 18.46 -3.28 -7.22
CA ASN A 77 18.25 -2.69 -8.55
C ASN A 77 16.99 -1.80 -8.59
N SER A 78 16.71 -1.18 -9.74
CA SER A 78 15.44 -0.52 -10.00
C SER A 78 14.26 -1.48 -9.80
N LEU A 79 13.15 -0.98 -9.26
CA LEU A 79 11.88 -1.73 -9.14
C LEU A 79 10.93 -1.23 -10.24
N PRO A 80 10.83 -1.93 -11.39
CA PRO A 80 9.85 -1.59 -12.40
C PRO A 80 8.45 -1.96 -11.91
N LEU A 81 7.51 -1.03 -12.02
CA LEU A 81 6.09 -1.26 -11.77
C LEU A 81 5.29 -1.07 -13.07
N VAL A 82 4.31 -1.93 -13.28
CA VAL A 82 3.26 -1.77 -14.29
C VAL A 82 2.02 -1.18 -13.62
N SER A 83 1.32 -0.31 -14.33
CA SER A 83 0.10 0.34 -13.83
C SER A 83 -1.14 -0.25 -14.48
N SER A 84 -2.23 -0.37 -13.72
CA SER A 84 -3.53 -0.81 -14.22
C SER A 84 -4.15 0.17 -15.21
N VAL A 85 -3.78 1.46 -15.16
CA VAL A 85 -4.28 2.48 -16.09
C VAL A 85 -3.47 2.55 -17.38
N ALA A 86 -2.32 1.87 -17.44
CA ALA A 86 -1.60 1.66 -18.68
C ALA A 86 -2.18 0.44 -19.39
N GLU A 87 -3.09 0.69 -20.33
CA GLU A 87 -3.80 -0.34 -21.06
C GLU A 87 -3.11 -0.68 -22.38
N THR A 88 -3.22 -1.94 -22.80
CA THR A 88 -2.78 -2.38 -24.12
C THR A 88 -3.91 -3.11 -24.84
N CYS A 89 -3.94 -3.04 -26.17
CA CYS A 89 -4.90 -3.77 -26.99
C CYS A 89 -4.25 -5.04 -27.52
N ASN A 90 -4.69 -6.20 -27.00
CA ASN A 90 -4.23 -7.51 -27.44
C ASN A 90 -5.39 -8.30 -28.02
N LYS A 91 -5.28 -8.73 -29.29
CA LYS A 91 -6.34 -9.48 -30.01
C LYS A 91 -7.72 -8.79 -29.91
N ASN A 92 -7.77 -7.48 -30.14
CA ASN A 92 -8.98 -6.65 -30.06
C ASN A 92 -9.65 -6.62 -28.67
N LYS A 93 -8.89 -6.89 -27.61
CA LYS A 93 -9.35 -6.75 -26.22
C LYS A 93 -8.41 -5.83 -25.46
N THR A 94 -8.98 -4.83 -24.81
CA THR A 94 -8.26 -4.01 -23.83
C THR A 94 -7.86 -4.89 -22.66
N GLN A 95 -6.58 -4.86 -22.29
CA GLN A 95 -6.04 -5.53 -21.12
C GLN A 95 -5.43 -4.48 -20.20
N PRO A 96 -5.75 -4.50 -18.89
CA PRO A 96 -5.02 -3.68 -17.92
C PRO A 96 -3.58 -4.21 -17.81
N PHE A 97 -2.65 -3.35 -17.40
CA PHE A 97 -1.23 -3.67 -17.21
C PHE A 97 -0.48 -3.99 -18.51
N ASP A 98 -0.21 -2.95 -19.31
CA ASP A 98 0.75 -3.05 -20.38
C ASP A 98 2.17 -3.24 -19.81
N ALA A 99 2.74 -4.43 -19.97
CA ALA A 99 4.10 -4.73 -19.51
C ALA A 99 5.18 -3.85 -20.18
N SER A 100 4.93 -3.36 -21.40
CA SER A 100 5.84 -2.45 -22.10
C SER A 100 5.86 -1.04 -21.50
N SER A 101 4.85 -0.70 -20.71
CA SER A 101 4.71 0.60 -20.03
C SER A 101 5.37 0.66 -18.65
N ALA A 102 6.12 -0.37 -18.26
CA ALA A 102 6.70 -0.47 -16.93
C ALA A 102 7.60 0.75 -16.62
N LYS A 103 7.37 1.39 -15.48
CA LYS A 103 8.14 2.56 -15.01
C LYS A 103 8.95 2.20 -13.79
N VAL A 104 10.18 2.71 -13.75
CA VAL A 104 11.06 2.56 -12.58
C VAL A 104 10.47 3.33 -11.41
N SER A 105 10.32 2.67 -10.26
CA SER A 105 9.85 3.33 -9.04
C SER A 105 10.97 3.92 -8.20
N PHE A 106 12.24 3.55 -8.39
CA PHE A 106 13.35 4.03 -7.55
C PHE A 106 14.56 4.43 -8.39
N ASN A 107 15.18 5.56 -8.04
CA ASN A 107 16.42 6.01 -8.67
C ASN A 107 17.68 5.49 -7.97
N ASP A 108 17.56 5.00 -6.74
CA ASP A 108 18.70 4.56 -5.92
C ASP A 108 18.41 3.27 -5.16
N ARG A 109 19.44 2.74 -4.49
CA ARG A 109 19.40 1.54 -3.64
C ARG A 109 18.62 1.70 -2.33
N ASN A 110 18.15 2.90 -2.01
CA ASN A 110 17.42 3.23 -0.79
C ASN A 110 15.93 3.50 -1.07
N GLY A 111 15.47 3.16 -2.27
CA GLY A 111 14.09 3.32 -2.69
C GLY A 111 13.13 2.47 -1.86
N ILE A 112 13.53 1.26 -1.48
CA ILE A 112 12.81 0.46 -0.47
C ILE A 112 13.80 -0.10 0.54
N ILE A 113 13.47 0.03 1.82
CA ILE A 113 14.22 -0.53 2.94
C ILE A 113 13.23 -1.30 3.80
N VAL A 114 13.50 -2.59 4.05
CA VAL A 114 12.70 -3.44 4.93
C VAL A 114 13.57 -3.90 6.09
N LYS A 115 13.18 -3.51 7.30
CA LYS A 115 13.90 -3.85 8.54
C LYS A 115 13.43 -5.18 9.11
N LYS A 116 14.27 -5.81 9.95
CA LYS A 116 13.92 -7.05 10.69
C LYS A 116 12.62 -6.93 11.49
N SER A 117 12.33 -5.73 12.01
CA SER A 117 11.09 -5.43 12.74
C SER A 117 9.84 -5.41 11.86
N GLY A 118 9.98 -5.48 10.53
CA GLY A 118 8.87 -5.31 9.59
C GLY A 118 8.51 -3.86 9.29
N ILE A 119 9.30 -2.89 9.77
CA ILE A 119 9.21 -1.49 9.33
C ILE A 119 9.74 -1.39 7.90
N VAL A 120 8.96 -0.75 7.03
CA VAL A 120 9.31 -0.46 5.65
C VAL A 120 9.43 1.04 5.48
N THR A 121 10.51 1.47 4.82
CA THR A 121 10.62 2.79 4.21
C THR A 121 10.51 2.61 2.69
N TYR A 122 9.65 3.39 2.03
CA TYR A 122 9.39 3.29 0.59
C TYR A 122 9.40 4.70 -0.03
N ASN A 123 10.38 5.00 -0.86
CA ASN A 123 10.67 6.33 -1.42
C ASN A 123 10.60 6.29 -2.96
N PRO A 124 9.39 6.25 -3.54
CA PRO A 124 9.26 6.12 -4.98
C PRO A 124 9.44 7.47 -5.69
N VAL A 125 9.88 7.44 -6.95
CA VAL A 125 10.07 8.65 -7.77
C VAL A 125 8.75 9.36 -8.11
N TRP A 126 7.63 8.65 -8.00
CA TRP A 126 6.29 9.17 -8.29
C TRP A 126 5.58 9.77 -7.06
N TYR A 127 6.20 9.74 -5.88
CA TYR A 127 5.64 10.33 -4.65
C TYR A 127 6.70 11.02 -3.78
N THR A 128 6.54 12.32 -3.58
CA THR A 128 7.59 13.19 -3.03
C THR A 128 7.92 12.94 -1.55
N SER A 129 6.92 12.62 -0.72
CA SER A 129 7.12 12.55 0.74
C SER A 129 7.66 11.20 1.24
N GLY A 130 7.75 10.19 0.36
CA GLY A 130 8.01 8.82 0.76
C GLY A 130 6.93 8.25 1.68
N PHE A 131 7.15 7.01 2.14
CA PHE A 131 6.27 6.30 3.04
C PHE A 131 7.10 5.59 4.10
N GLN A 132 6.58 5.54 5.32
CA GLN A 132 7.10 4.70 6.38
C GLN A 132 5.94 4.02 7.10
N PHE A 133 5.97 2.70 7.16
CA PHE A 133 4.89 1.93 7.77
C PHE A 133 5.37 0.60 8.36
N GLN A 134 4.62 0.09 9.32
CA GLN A 134 4.82 -1.24 9.90
C GLN A 134 3.98 -2.25 9.11
N LEU A 135 4.62 -3.32 8.64
CA LEU A 135 3.90 -4.41 7.99
C LEU A 135 3.06 -5.20 8.99
N ILE A 136 1.86 -5.56 8.55
CA ILE A 136 0.94 -6.48 9.21
C ILE A 136 0.88 -7.76 8.37
N LYS A 137 1.01 -8.92 9.01
CA LYS A 137 0.89 -10.22 8.32
C LYS A 137 -0.53 -10.76 8.39
N ASN A 138 -1.04 -11.21 7.26
CA ASN A 138 -2.26 -12.00 7.14
C ASN A 138 -2.00 -13.17 6.18
N GLY A 139 -1.86 -14.38 6.74
CA GLY A 139 -1.42 -15.55 5.98
C GLY A 139 -0.04 -15.35 5.35
N ASN A 140 0.03 -15.45 4.01
CA ASN A 140 1.24 -15.27 3.21
C ASN A 140 1.44 -13.83 2.69
N ILE A 141 0.53 -12.92 3.03
CA ILE A 141 0.55 -11.54 2.57
C ILE A 141 0.94 -10.64 3.74
N TYR A 142 1.87 -9.73 3.48
CA TYR A 142 2.17 -8.60 4.34
C TYR A 142 1.52 -7.36 3.75
N TYR A 143 0.92 -6.52 4.58
CA TYR A 143 0.26 -5.32 4.11
C TYR A 143 0.40 -4.16 5.07
N ALA A 144 0.18 -2.96 4.56
CA ALA A 144 0.09 -1.73 5.35
C ALA A 144 -0.76 -0.69 4.62
N PHE A 145 -1.35 0.22 5.38
CA PHE A 145 -2.01 1.41 4.86
C PHE A 145 -1.18 2.65 5.23
N SER A 146 -0.92 3.52 4.26
CA SER A 146 -0.18 4.77 4.50
C SER A 146 -0.60 5.83 3.49
N ASN A 147 -0.92 7.05 3.97
CA ASN A 147 -1.32 8.20 3.14
C ASN A 147 -2.45 7.89 2.12
N GLY A 148 -3.39 7.03 2.49
CA GLY A 148 -4.49 6.61 1.61
C GLY A 148 -4.14 5.51 0.60
N TYR A 149 -2.89 5.04 0.58
CA TYR A 149 -2.45 3.91 -0.24
C TYR A 149 -2.53 2.61 0.57
N LEU A 150 -2.86 1.51 -0.11
CA LEU A 150 -2.67 0.15 0.39
C LEU A 150 -1.40 -0.42 -0.25
N PHE A 151 -0.48 -0.88 0.57
CA PHE A 151 0.69 -1.64 0.15
C PHE A 151 0.49 -3.10 0.51
N THR A 152 0.77 -4.01 -0.42
CA THR A 152 0.81 -5.44 -0.17
C THR A 152 2.10 -6.03 -0.70
N PHE A 153 2.64 -7.00 0.03
CA PHE A 153 3.89 -7.67 -0.26
C PHE A 153 3.71 -9.18 -0.07
N VAL A 154 4.22 -9.95 -1.02
CA VAL A 154 4.42 -11.39 -0.89
C VAL A 154 5.91 -11.64 -0.98
N PHE A 155 6.48 -12.18 0.09
CA PHE A 155 7.91 -12.46 0.19
C PHE A 155 8.18 -13.95 0.02
N ASN A 156 9.16 -14.29 -0.83
CA ASN A 156 9.54 -15.66 -1.12
C ASN A 156 11.06 -15.84 -0.96
N THR A 157 11.47 -16.83 -0.18
CA THR A 157 12.88 -17.22 0.03
C THR A 157 13.39 -18.18 -1.02
N THR A 158 12.50 -18.79 -1.81
CA THR A 158 12.87 -19.73 -2.86
C THR A 158 13.61 -18.97 -3.96
N THR A 159 14.82 -19.41 -4.30
CA THR A 159 15.64 -18.90 -5.41
C THR A 159 15.06 -19.21 -6.80
N GLY A 160 13.78 -19.58 -6.88
CA GLY A 160 13.07 -19.71 -8.14
C GLY A 160 13.04 -18.37 -8.84
N VAL A 161 13.65 -18.31 -10.02
CA VAL A 161 13.66 -17.12 -10.85
C VAL A 161 12.22 -16.74 -11.13
N THR A 162 11.77 -15.63 -10.57
CA THR A 162 10.51 -15.00 -10.94
C THR A 162 10.53 -14.76 -12.46
N GLY A 163 9.68 -15.45 -13.23
CA GLY A 163 9.71 -15.43 -14.70
C GLY A 163 10.22 -16.72 -15.35
N SER A 164 10.50 -17.77 -14.57
CA SER A 164 10.60 -19.12 -15.10
C SER A 164 9.33 -19.48 -15.89
N ALA A 165 9.50 -20.20 -17.00
CA ALA A 165 8.41 -20.55 -17.90
C ALA A 165 7.24 -21.16 -17.11
N CYS A 166 6.00 -20.74 -17.43
CA CYS A 166 4.82 -21.46 -16.97
C CYS A 166 4.96 -22.89 -17.51
N LYS A 167 5.13 -23.87 -16.62
CA LYS A 167 4.99 -25.27 -16.97
C LYS A 167 3.51 -25.62 -17.04
#